data_AF-J9UX14-F1
#
_entry.id   AF-J9UX14-F1
#
_cell.length_a   1.000
_cell.length_b   1.000
_cell.length_c   1.000
_cell.angle_alpha   90.00
_cell.angle_beta   90.00
_cell.angle_gamma   90.00
#
_symmetry.space_group_name_H-M   'P 1'
#
loop_
_entity.id
_entity.type
_entity.pdbx_description
1 polymer ?
#
loop_
_entity_poly.entity_id
_entity_poly.type
_entity_poly.pdbx_seq_one_letter_code
_entity_poly.pdbx_strand_id
1 'polypeptide(L)'
;MKRSKLSKDKQLKLIEHFVAGTTARTASVLVKVNKTTASYYFLRLRELIFEYEKGKEEEVFNGEIEVDESYFGGKRKGKRGRGACI
;
A
#
# COMPACT_ATOMS: atom_id res chain seq x y z
N MET A 1 2.93 -12.12 -7.71
CA MET A 1 1.58 -12.60 -8.09
C MET A 1 1.69 -13.76 -9.08
N LYS A 2 1.38 -14.99 -8.67
CA LYS A 2 1.61 -16.22 -9.47
C LYS A 2 0.90 -16.28 -10.84
N ARG A 3 -0.09 -15.41 -11.11
CA ARG A 3 -0.91 -15.43 -12.34
C ARG A 3 -1.09 -14.05 -13.01
N SER A 4 -0.18 -13.11 -12.76
CA SER A 4 -0.26 -11.81 -13.43
C SER A 4 0.08 -11.96 -14.92
N LYS A 5 -0.74 -11.37 -15.81
CA LYS A 5 -0.46 -11.26 -17.25
C LYS A 5 0.59 -10.17 -17.57
N LEU A 6 1.10 -9.46 -16.57
CA LEU A 6 2.15 -8.46 -16.74
C LEU A 6 3.53 -9.11 -16.92
N SER A 7 4.36 -8.54 -17.79
CA SER A 7 5.76 -8.95 -17.90
C SER A 7 6.51 -8.73 -16.58
N LYS A 8 7.58 -9.51 -16.34
CA LYS A 8 8.40 -9.40 -15.14
C LYS A 8 8.93 -7.97 -14.94
N ASP A 9 9.41 -7.33 -16.00
CA ASP A 9 9.85 -5.93 -15.99
C ASP A 9 8.80 -4.96 -15.47
N LYS A 10 7.56 -5.06 -15.96
CA LYS A 10 6.47 -4.19 -15.52
C LYS A 10 6.11 -4.44 -14.06
N GLN A 11 6.18 -5.69 -13.62
CA GLN A 11 5.97 -6.03 -12.21
C GLN A 11 7.03 -5.39 -11.32
N LEU A 12 8.32 -5.52 -11.68
CA LEU A 12 9.42 -4.93 -10.92
C LEU A 12 9.29 -3.41 -10.82
N LYS A 13 9.01 -2.72 -11.93
CA LYS A 13 8.81 -1.26 -11.92
C LYS A 13 7.60 -0.85 -11.08
N LEU A 14 6.52 -1.63 -11.07
CA LEU A 14 5.36 -1.35 -10.22
C LEU A 14 5.70 -1.52 -8.73
N ILE A 15 6.53 -2.51 -8.38
CA ILE A 15 7.01 -2.71 -7.00
C ILE A 15 7.93 -1.55 -6.59
N GLU A 16 8.85 -1.15 -7.45
CA GLU A 16 9.75 0.00 -7.20
C GLU A 16 8.94 1.27 -6.91
N HIS A 17 7.94 1.57 -7.75
CA HIS A 17 7.04 2.70 -7.54
C HIS A 17 6.18 2.59 -6.28
N PHE A 18 5.79 1.38 -5.89
CA PHE A 18 5.06 1.11 -4.66
C PHE A 18 5.92 1.40 -3.42
N VAL A 19 7.16 0.93 -3.40
CA VAL A 19 8.13 1.18 -2.32
C VAL A 19 8.48 2.66 -2.24
N ALA A 20 8.65 3.33 -3.38
CA ALA A 20 8.91 4.76 -3.45
C ALA A 20 7.70 5.65 -3.04
N GLY A 21 6.56 5.07 -2.65
CA GLY A 21 5.38 5.82 -2.18
C GLY A 21 4.64 6.58 -3.28
N THR A 22 4.96 6.36 -4.56
CA THR A 22 4.28 7.04 -5.67
C THR A 22 2.84 6.52 -5.82
N THR A 23 1.94 7.36 -6.34
CA THR A 23 0.55 6.92 -6.53
C THR A 23 0.43 5.89 -7.66
N ALA A 24 -0.52 4.95 -7.56
CA ALA A 24 -0.80 3.98 -8.61
C ALA A 24 -1.14 4.63 -9.97
N ARG A 25 -1.74 5.83 -9.94
CA ARG A 25 -2.03 6.62 -11.14
C ARG A 25 -0.73 7.05 -11.83
N THR A 26 0.21 7.64 -11.09
CA THR A 26 1.52 8.05 -11.63
C THR A 26 2.30 6.85 -12.14
N ALA A 27 2.36 5.78 -11.35
CA ALA A 27 3.04 4.53 -11.74
C ALA A 27 2.44 3.92 -13.02
N SER A 28 1.12 4.00 -13.22
CA SER A 28 0.48 3.50 -14.44
C SER A 28 0.95 4.19 -15.71
N VAL A 29 1.18 5.50 -15.63
CA VAL A 29 1.66 6.32 -16.75
C VAL A 29 3.13 5.99 -17.05
N LEU A 30 3.96 5.92 -16.01
CA LEU A 30 5.40 5.64 -16.15
C LEU A 30 5.69 4.22 -16.65
N VAL A 31 4.97 3.22 -16.11
CA VAL A 31 5.16 1.81 -16.47
C VAL A 31 4.36 1.41 -17.73
N LYS A 32 3.54 2.33 -18.26
CA LYS A 32 2.69 2.10 -19.44
C LYS A 32 1.78 0.88 -19.25
N VAL A 33 0.96 0.93 -18.21
CA VAL A 33 -0.09 -0.06 -17.90
C VAL A 33 -1.42 0.65 -17.69
N ASN A 34 -2.54 -0.08 -17.80
CA ASN A 34 -3.84 0.51 -17.50
C ASN A 34 -3.90 0.95 -16.02
N LYS A 35 -4.48 2.13 -15.75
CA LYS A 35 -4.64 2.66 -14.40
C LYS A 35 -5.32 1.67 -13.45
N THR A 36 -6.33 0.93 -13.91
CA THR A 36 -7.07 -0.03 -13.09
C THR A 36 -6.18 -1.22 -12.73
N THR A 37 -5.34 -1.66 -13.67
CA THR A 37 -4.34 -2.70 -13.45
C THR A 37 -3.31 -2.26 -12.41
N ALA A 38 -2.77 -1.04 -12.49
CA ALA A 38 -1.83 -0.52 -11.50
C ALA A 38 -2.47 -0.40 -10.11
N SER A 39 -3.68 0.16 -10.02
CA SER A 39 -4.42 0.25 -8.75
C SER A 39 -4.70 -1.11 -8.14
N TYR A 40 -5.13 -2.07 -8.95
CA TYR A 40 -5.37 -3.44 -8.51
C TYR A 40 -4.06 -4.11 -8.05
N TYR A 41 -2.96 -3.91 -8.77
CA TYR A 41 -1.64 -4.43 -8.39
C TYR A 41 -1.19 -3.89 -7.02
N PHE A 42 -1.35 -2.59 -6.79
CA PHE A 42 -1.01 -1.94 -5.52
C PHE A 42 -1.87 -2.43 -4.36
N LEU A 43 -3.17 -2.65 -4.60
CA LEU A 43 -4.05 -3.26 -3.61
C LEU A 43 -3.56 -4.67 -3.23
N ARG A 44 -3.27 -5.52 -4.22
CA ARG A 44 -2.76 -6.87 -3.98
C ARG A 44 -1.42 -6.89 -3.25
N LEU A 45 -0.54 -5.91 -3.50
CA LEU A 45 0.71 -5.77 -2.75
C LEU A 45 0.43 -5.48 -1.26
N ARG A 46 -0.50 -4.58 -0.95
CA ARG A 46 -0.88 -4.29 0.45
C ARG A 46 -1.48 -5.51 1.15
N GLU A 47 -2.36 -6.25 0.47
CA GLU A 47 -2.93 -7.48 1.01
C GLU A 47 -1.87 -8.53 1.29
N LEU A 48 -0.88 -8.70 0.40
CA LEU A 48 0.24 -9.61 0.62
C LEU A 48 1.11 -9.22 1.81
N ILE A 49 1.38 -7.92 1.97
CA ILE A 49 2.13 -7.42 3.13
C ILE A 49 1.31 -7.68 4.41
N PHE A 50 0.02 -7.39 4.40
CA PHE A 50 -0.84 -7.65 5.55
C PHE A 50 -0.90 -9.14 5.91
N GLU A 51 -1.08 -10.03 4.93
CA GLU A 51 -1.07 -11.48 5.13
C GLU A 51 0.28 -11.97 5.70
N TYR A 52 1.39 -11.41 5.21
CA TYR A 52 2.74 -11.74 5.69
C TYR A 52 2.99 -11.26 7.12
N GLU A 53 2.62 -10.03 7.45
CA GLU A 53 2.74 -9.49 8.80
C GLU A 53 1.81 -10.24 9.78
N LYS A 54 0.57 -10.51 9.41
CA LYS A 54 -0.36 -11.30 10.22
C LYS A 54 0.19 -12.71 10.52
N GLY A 55 0.80 -13.36 9.54
CA GLY A 55 1.43 -14.67 9.73
C GLY A 55 2.63 -14.62 10.69
N LYS A 56 3.35 -13.48 10.76
CA LYS A 56 4.40 -13.26 11.75
C LYS A 56 3.86 -12.97 13.14
N GLU A 57 2.75 -12.25 13.26
CA GLU A 57 2.12 -12.00 14.56
C GLU A 57 1.77 -13.31 15.28
N GLU A 58 1.30 -14.33 14.55
CA GLU A 58 1.06 -15.66 15.12
C GLU A 58 2.34 -16.34 15.68
N GLU A 59 3.55 -15.97 15.21
CA GLU A 59 4.85 -16.45 15.75
C GLU A 59 5.45 -15.52 16.83
N VAL A 60 5.14 -14.21 16.81
CA VAL A 60 5.86 -13.18 17.61
C VAL A 60 5.14 -12.79 18.90
N PHE A 61 3.84 -13.11 19.07
CA PHE A 61 3.06 -12.78 20.28
C PHE A 61 3.34 -13.68 21.51
N ASN A 62 4.62 -13.98 21.77
CA ASN A 62 5.14 -14.54 23.02
C ASN A 62 6.04 -13.54 23.78
N GLY A 63 5.98 -12.24 23.45
CA GLY A 63 6.79 -11.18 24.08
C GLY A 63 6.15 -9.78 23.99
N GLU A 64 6.82 -8.78 24.58
CA GLU A 64 6.39 -7.37 24.64
C GLU A 64 6.27 -6.75 23.24
N ILE A 65 5.15 -6.11 22.94
CA ILE A 65 4.85 -5.49 21.64
C ILE A 65 5.34 -4.05 21.67
N GLU A 66 6.37 -3.72 20.90
CA GLU A 66 6.82 -2.34 20.70
C GLU A 66 5.90 -1.65 19.68
N VAL A 67 5.10 -0.70 20.17
CA VAL A 67 4.24 0.13 19.32
C VAL A 67 5.10 1.23 18.72
N ASP A 68 5.40 1.15 17.41
CA ASP A 68 6.12 2.21 16.70
C ASP A 68 5.30 3.51 16.76
N GLU A 69 5.90 4.57 17.32
CA GLU A 69 5.28 5.87 17.57
C GLU A 69 5.04 6.69 16.29
N SER A 70 5.31 6.11 15.12
CA SER A 70 4.99 6.67 13.82
C SER A 70 3.46 6.65 13.57
N TYR A 71 2.75 7.47 14.35
CA TYR A 71 1.34 7.77 14.25
C TYR A 71 1.03 8.41 12.89
N PHE A 72 0.76 7.58 11.88
CA PHE A 72 0.14 8.00 10.63
C PHE A 72 -1.34 8.27 10.88
N GLY A 73 -1.63 9.42 11.51
CA GLY A 73 -2.97 9.84 11.92
C GLY A 73 -4.04 9.55 10.86
N GLY A 74 -4.93 8.62 11.17
CA GLY A 74 -6.10 8.35 10.34
C GLY A 74 -6.94 9.62 10.17
N LYS A 75 -7.52 9.81 8.98
CA LYS A 75 -8.47 10.91 8.77
C LYS A 75 -9.75 10.63 9.58
N ARG A 76 -9.95 11.37 10.67
CA ARG A 76 -11.17 11.30 11.51
C ARG A 76 -12.44 11.68 10.72
N LYS A 77 -13.54 10.99 11.04
CA LYS A 77 -14.92 11.27 10.65
C LYS A 77 -15.51 12.38 11.54
N GLY A 78 -16.23 13.35 10.97
CA GLY A 78 -16.99 14.39 11.69
C GLY A 78 -17.85 15.26 10.75
N LYS A 79 -18.91 15.91 11.25
CA LYS A 79 -19.78 16.82 10.48
C LYS A 79 -19.11 18.21 10.36
N ARG A 80 -19.10 18.76 9.14
CA ARG A 80 -18.50 20.06 8.81
C ARG A 80 -19.17 21.21 9.58
N GLY A 81 -18.40 21.87 10.45
CA GLY A 81 -18.58 23.30 10.73
C GLY A 81 -17.77 24.11 9.70
N ARG A 82 -18.34 25.22 9.21
CA ARG A 82 -17.60 26.19 8.38
C ARG A 82 -16.58 26.90 9.26
N GLY A 83 -15.30 26.87 8.89
CA GLY A 83 -14.28 27.74 9.47
C GLY A 83 -13.12 27.00 10.12
N ALA A 84 -12.11 26.66 9.33
CA ALA A 84 -10.71 26.65 9.75
C ALA A 84 -9.87 26.60 8.47
N CYS A 85 -9.64 27.77 7.88
CA CYS A 85 -8.39 28.02 7.18
C CYS A 85 -7.31 28.16 8.24
N ILE A 86 -6.18 27.50 8.03
CA ILE A 86 -4.79 28.01 8.00
C ILE A 86 -3.92 26.82 7.62
#